data_AF-A0AAW4SDY8-F1
#
_entry.id   AF-A0AAW4SDY8-F1
#
_cell.length_a   1.000
_cell.length_b   1.000
_cell.length_c   1.000
_cell.angle_alpha   90.00
_cell.angle_beta   90.00
_cell.angle_gamma   90.00
#
_symmetry.space_group_name_H-M   'P 1'
#
loop_
_entity.id
_entity.type
_entity.pdbx_description
1 polymer ?
#
loop_
_entity_poly.entity_id
_entity_poly.type
_entity_poly.pdbx_seq_one_letter_code
_entity_poly.pdbx_strand_id
1 'polypeptide(L)'
;MATRRQIEANRANATKSTGPQTSAGKSISSRNAYRHGLSRWDDSEGSVSTDFDAVLAEEFKGAGMEIALQDFVQARNRQDRLRALRLSLILAVIEGADTKQMRLLPSLERYEKAALSRQRRGLKRMKLNTR
;
A
#
# COMPACT_ATOMS: atom_id res chain seq x y z
N MET A 1 12.68 -2.51 17.47
CA MET A 1 11.74 -3.45 18.15
C MET A 1 10.89 -2.65 19.11
N ALA A 2 9.62 -3.04 19.33
CA ALA A 2 8.78 -2.37 20.31
C ALA A 2 9.29 -2.65 21.73
N THR A 3 9.33 -1.64 22.59
CA THR A 3 9.74 -1.80 23.99
C THR A 3 8.65 -2.51 24.80
N ARG A 4 9.01 -3.06 25.97
CA ARG A 4 8.05 -3.72 26.88
C ARG A 4 6.87 -2.80 27.24
N ARG A 5 7.17 -1.52 27.50
CA ARG A 5 6.17 -0.46 27.72
C ARG A 5 5.25 -0.25 26.51
N GLN A 6 5.79 -0.28 25.28
CA GLN A 6 4.97 -0.16 24.07
C GLN A 6 4.07 -1.40 23.86
N ILE A 7 4.54 -2.59 24.24
CA ILE A 7 3.75 -3.83 24.13
C ILE A 7 2.59 -3.83 25.14
N GLU A 8 2.85 -3.46 26.39
CA GLU A 8 1.81 -3.35 27.43
C GLU A 8 0.77 -2.29 27.08
N ALA A 9 1.20 -1.13 26.60
CA ALA A 9 0.31 -0.08 26.11
C ALA A 9 -0.55 -0.56 24.92
N ASN A 10 0.05 -1.25 23.94
CA ASN A 10 -0.70 -1.81 22.82
C ASN A 10 -1.74 -2.85 23.25
N ARG A 11 -1.45 -3.69 24.25
CA ARG A 11 -2.42 -4.64 24.81
C ARG A 11 -3.58 -3.92 25.50
N ALA A 12 -3.30 -2.93 26.35
CA ALA A 12 -4.33 -2.15 27.03
C ALA A 12 -5.19 -1.30 26.07
N ASN A 13 -4.62 -0.86 24.95
CA ASN A 13 -5.37 -0.16 23.91
C ASN A 13 -6.19 -1.12 23.06
N ALA A 14 -5.70 -2.35 22.83
CA ALA A 14 -6.44 -3.37 22.10
C ALA A 14 -7.72 -3.80 22.84
N THR A 15 -7.69 -3.92 24.17
CA THR A 15 -8.89 -4.22 24.97
C THR A 15 -9.93 -3.10 24.95
N LYS A 16 -9.52 -1.86 24.67
CA LYS A 16 -10.40 -0.69 24.48
C LYS A 16 -10.86 -0.52 23.04
N SER A 17 -10.36 -1.32 22.09
CA SER A 17 -10.71 -1.20 20.68
C SER A 17 -12.10 -1.79 20.41
N THR A 18 -13.02 -0.94 19.97
CA THR A 18 -14.38 -1.31 19.57
C THR A 18 -14.47 -1.75 18.10
N GLY A 19 -13.34 -2.07 17.49
CA GLY A 19 -13.28 -2.55 16.10
C GLY A 19 -14.11 -3.82 15.89
N PRO A 20 -14.50 -4.12 14.64
CA PRO A 20 -15.37 -5.25 14.35
C PRO A 20 -14.74 -6.59 14.73
N GLN A 21 -15.34 -7.29 15.69
CA GLN A 21 -14.90 -8.62 16.12
C GLN A 21 -15.52 -9.75 15.29
N THR A 22 -16.68 -9.51 14.69
CA THR A 22 -17.42 -10.51 13.88
C THR A 22 -16.96 -10.51 12.42
N SER A 23 -17.13 -11.64 11.73
CA SER A 23 -16.87 -11.76 10.29
C SER A 23 -17.70 -10.78 9.47
N ALA A 24 -18.99 -10.62 9.80
CA ALA A 24 -19.88 -9.64 9.18
C ALA A 24 -19.41 -8.21 9.42
N GLY A 25 -19.04 -7.86 10.65
CA GLY A 25 -18.51 -6.53 10.97
C GLY A 25 -17.21 -6.23 10.25
N LYS A 26 -16.32 -7.23 10.11
CA LYS A 26 -15.07 -7.11 9.34
C LYS A 26 -15.35 -6.91 7.86
N SER A 27 -16.33 -7.63 7.29
CA SER A 27 -16.78 -7.46 5.91
C SER A 27 -17.28 -6.04 5.65
N ILE A 28 -18.15 -5.52 6.53
CA ILE A 28 -18.65 -4.15 6.45
C ILE A 28 -17.51 -3.13 6.59
N SER A 29 -16.62 -3.29 7.58
CA SER A 29 -15.49 -2.40 7.75
C SER A 29 -14.49 -2.48 6.60
N SER A 30 -14.37 -3.62 5.92
CA SER A 30 -13.55 -3.76 4.71
C SER A 30 -14.12 -2.94 3.55
N ARG A 31 -15.43 -2.64 3.57
CA ARG A 31 -16.05 -1.76 2.56
C ARG A 31 -15.62 -0.30 2.66
N ASN A 32 -15.15 0.13 3.84
CA ASN A 32 -14.55 1.46 3.99
C ASN A 32 -13.42 1.67 3.01
N ALA A 33 -12.71 0.60 2.64
CA ALA A 33 -11.61 0.67 1.68
C ALA A 33 -12.04 1.07 0.26
N TYR A 34 -13.27 0.74 -0.13
CA TYR A 34 -13.84 1.15 -1.42
C TYR A 34 -14.38 2.59 -1.39
N ARG A 35 -14.86 3.07 -0.23
CA ARG A 35 -15.44 4.43 -0.11
C ARG A 35 -14.48 5.56 -0.48
N HIS A 36 -13.20 5.40 -0.14
CA HIS A 36 -12.19 6.42 -0.41
C HIS A 36 -11.22 5.98 -1.52
N GLY A 37 -11.33 4.75 -2.02
CA GLY A 37 -10.49 4.22 -3.10
C GLY A 37 -8.99 4.07 -2.77
N LEU A 38 -8.49 4.58 -1.63
CA LEU A 38 -7.05 4.59 -1.34
C LEU A 38 -6.53 3.30 -0.68
N SER A 39 -7.39 2.38 -0.26
CA SER A 39 -6.97 1.15 0.43
C SER A 39 -7.40 -0.17 -0.21
N ARG A 40 -8.37 -0.16 -1.13
CA ARG A 40 -8.61 -1.27 -2.06
C ARG A 40 -8.48 -0.71 -3.46
N TRP A 41 -7.34 -1.02 -4.08
CA TRP A 41 -7.12 -0.65 -5.46
C TRP A 41 -7.46 -1.84 -6.31
N ASP A 42 -8.09 -1.57 -7.44
CA ASP A 42 -8.24 -2.59 -8.44
C ASP A 42 -6.86 -2.82 -9.07
N ASP A 43 -6.18 -3.87 -8.59
CA ASP A 43 -4.90 -4.29 -9.14
C ASP A 43 -5.09 -4.99 -10.51
N SER A 44 -6.34 -5.19 -10.99
CA SER A 44 -6.61 -5.73 -12.33
C SER A 44 -6.25 -4.75 -13.45
N GLU A 45 -6.40 -3.45 -13.23
CA GLU A 45 -5.90 -2.42 -14.15
C GLU A 45 -4.40 -2.16 -13.93
N GLY A 46 -3.59 -3.22 -13.91
CA GLY A 46 -2.15 -3.12 -13.81
C GLY A 46 -1.55 -2.33 -14.99
N SER A 47 -1.53 -1.00 -14.90
CA SER A 47 -0.58 -0.19 -15.65
C SER A 47 0.77 -0.37 -14.99
N VAL A 48 1.46 -1.45 -15.33
CA VAL A 48 2.92 -1.48 -15.38
C VAL A 48 3.34 -2.24 -16.61
N SER A 49 4.29 -1.64 -17.33
CA SER A 49 5.10 -2.21 -18.40
C SER A 49 5.30 -3.70 -18.16
N THR A 50 4.59 -4.52 -18.94
CA THR A 50 4.73 -5.99 -18.99
C THR A 50 6.18 -6.42 -19.15
N ASP A 51 7.00 -5.55 -19.75
CA ASP A 51 8.43 -5.76 -19.95
C ASP A 51 9.22 -5.77 -18.63
N PHE A 52 8.85 -4.93 -17.66
CA PHE A 52 9.52 -4.91 -16.35
C PHE A 52 9.26 -6.19 -15.56
N ASP A 53 8.03 -6.70 -15.63
CA ASP A 53 7.64 -7.94 -14.95
C ASP A 53 8.33 -9.16 -15.59
N ALA A 54 8.48 -9.16 -16.91
CA ALA A 54 9.20 -10.21 -17.64
C ALA A 54 10.69 -10.26 -17.27
N VAL A 55 11.37 -9.12 -17.23
CA VAL A 55 12.81 -9.03 -16.87
C VAL A 55 13.04 -9.48 -15.42
N LEU A 56 12.18 -9.06 -14.49
CA LEU A 56 12.30 -9.46 -13.09
C LEU A 56 11.97 -10.95 -12.86
N ALA A 57 10.99 -11.49 -13.58
CA ALA A 57 10.66 -12.92 -13.53
C ALA A 57 11.80 -13.79 -14.07
N GLU A 58 12.54 -13.29 -15.06
CA GLU A 58 13.69 -13.99 -15.61
C GLU A 58 14.89 -13.99 -14.66
N GLU A 59 15.16 -12.85 -14.01
CA GLU A 59 16.27 -12.66 -13.07
C GLU A 59 16.07 -13.41 -11.73
N PHE A 60 14.82 -13.54 -11.26
CA PHE A 60 14.50 -14.06 -9.93
C PHE A 60 13.68 -15.37 -9.99
N LYS A 61 14.21 -16.39 -10.67
CA LYS A 61 13.64 -17.75 -10.72
C LYS A 61 13.91 -18.52 -9.42
N GLY A 62 12.89 -19.05 -8.76
CA GLY A 62 13.05 -19.95 -7.60
C GLY A 62 11.81 -20.06 -6.71
N ALA A 63 11.57 -21.25 -6.15
CA ALA A 63 10.39 -21.53 -5.34
C ALA A 63 10.31 -20.61 -4.11
N GLY A 64 9.24 -19.81 -4.03
CA GLY A 64 9.00 -18.83 -2.96
C GLY A 64 9.39 -17.39 -3.32
N MET A 65 9.98 -17.17 -4.49
CA MET A 65 10.25 -15.82 -5.03
C MET A 65 9.04 -15.23 -5.77
N GLU A 66 8.11 -16.06 -6.23
CA GLU A 66 6.93 -15.63 -6.99
C GLU A 66 6.06 -14.69 -6.15
N ILE A 67 5.85 -15.03 -4.87
CA ILE A 67 5.08 -14.22 -3.92
C ILE A 67 5.80 -12.90 -3.61
N ALA A 68 7.13 -12.95 -3.47
CA ALA A 68 7.93 -11.76 -3.17
C ALA A 68 8.00 -10.80 -4.37
N LEU A 69 8.07 -11.33 -5.58
CA LEU A 69 8.02 -10.59 -6.83
C LEU A 69 6.64 -9.97 -7.03
N GLN A 70 5.56 -10.74 -6.85
CA GLN A 70 4.20 -10.24 -6.94
C GLN A 70 3.93 -9.11 -5.91
N ASP A 71 4.37 -9.28 -4.65
CA ASP A 71 4.30 -8.24 -3.62
C ASP A 71 5.05 -6.96 -4.04
N PHE A 72 6.22 -7.11 -4.69
CA PHE A 72 7.04 -6.00 -5.15
C PHE A 72 6.41 -5.23 -6.31
N VAL A 73 5.98 -5.94 -7.35
CA VAL A 73 5.30 -5.38 -8.52
C VAL A 73 4.05 -4.62 -8.06
N GLN A 74 3.19 -5.26 -7.27
CA GLN A 74 2.00 -4.59 -6.75
C GLN A 74 2.34 -3.36 -5.90
N ALA A 75 3.39 -3.39 -5.08
CA ALA A 75 3.80 -2.23 -4.29
C ALA A 75 4.26 -1.06 -5.18
N ARG A 76 4.92 -1.35 -6.30
CA ARG A 76 5.38 -0.34 -7.26
C ARG A 76 4.24 0.26 -8.06
N ASN A 77 3.36 -0.58 -8.64
CA ASN A 77 2.15 -0.13 -9.32
C ASN A 77 1.34 0.77 -8.39
N ARG A 78 1.28 0.38 -7.10
CA ARG A 78 0.64 1.21 -6.10
C ARG A 78 1.32 2.58 -5.98
N GLN A 79 2.63 2.62 -5.80
CA GLN A 79 3.33 3.89 -5.69
C GLN A 79 3.16 4.81 -6.92
N ASP A 80 3.12 4.24 -8.13
CA ASP A 80 3.00 5.03 -9.36
C ASP A 80 1.62 5.66 -9.50
N ARG A 81 0.52 4.94 -9.19
CA ARG A 81 -0.82 5.57 -9.23
C ARG A 81 -1.02 6.61 -8.12
N LEU A 82 -0.45 6.42 -6.92
CA LEU A 82 -0.50 7.47 -5.88
C LEU A 82 0.19 8.76 -6.33
N ARG A 83 1.33 8.63 -7.01
CA ARG A 83 2.02 9.77 -7.60
C ARG A 83 1.18 10.42 -8.70
N ALA A 84 0.55 9.63 -9.57
CA ALA A 84 -0.37 10.17 -10.59
C ALA A 84 -1.55 10.94 -9.98
N LEU A 85 -2.23 10.38 -8.96
CA LEU A 85 -3.32 11.04 -8.24
C LEU A 85 -2.87 12.30 -7.50
N ARG A 86 -1.66 12.28 -6.92
CA ARG A 86 -1.08 13.44 -6.26
C ARG A 86 -0.84 14.57 -7.26
N LEU A 87 -0.26 14.24 -8.43
CA LEU A 87 -0.01 15.22 -9.49
C LEU A 87 -1.32 15.77 -10.05
N SER A 88 -2.33 14.94 -10.29
CA SER A 88 -3.63 15.40 -10.79
C SER A 88 -4.32 16.36 -9.82
N LEU A 89 -4.26 16.09 -8.51
CA LEU A 89 -4.79 16.99 -7.48
C LEU A 89 -4.02 18.32 -7.41
N ILE A 90 -2.69 18.28 -7.55
CA ILE A 90 -1.88 19.50 -7.58
C ILE A 90 -2.22 20.34 -8.82
N LEU A 91 -2.31 19.71 -9.99
CA LEU A 91 -2.67 20.38 -11.24
C LEU A 91 -4.06 20.98 -11.17
N ALA A 92 -5.06 20.24 -10.67
CA ALA A 92 -6.42 20.76 -10.50
C ALA A 92 -6.44 22.04 -9.65
N VAL A 93 -5.65 22.09 -8.57
CA VAL A 93 -5.56 23.29 -7.72
C VAL A 93 -4.88 24.46 -8.44
N ILE A 94 -3.82 24.19 -9.22
CA ILE A 94 -3.15 25.21 -10.05
C ILE A 94 -4.11 25.76 -11.11
N GLU A 95 -4.95 24.90 -11.70
CA GLU A 95 -5.98 25.23 -12.69
C GLU A 95 -7.22 25.92 -12.08
N GLY A 96 -7.22 26.21 -10.77
CA GLY A 96 -8.27 26.96 -10.10
C GLY A 96 -9.43 26.11 -9.53
N ALA A 97 -9.26 24.79 -9.44
CA ALA A 97 -10.22 23.92 -8.74
C ALA A 97 -10.20 24.15 -7.22
N ASP A 98 -11.19 23.58 -6.53
CA ASP A 98 -11.40 23.76 -5.09
C ASP A 98 -10.16 23.37 -4.25
N THR A 99 -9.53 24.38 -3.65
CA THR A 99 -8.35 24.24 -2.78
C THR A 99 -8.61 23.36 -1.55
N LYS A 100 -9.88 23.11 -1.18
CA LYS A 100 -10.23 22.13 -0.14
C LYS A 100 -9.75 20.72 -0.49
N GLN A 101 -9.58 20.40 -1.78
CA GLN A 101 -9.02 19.12 -2.23
C GLN A 101 -7.54 18.95 -1.84
N MET A 102 -6.79 20.03 -1.59
CA MET A 102 -5.41 19.94 -1.04
C MET A 102 -5.36 19.27 0.33
N ARG A 103 -6.47 19.27 1.09
CA ARG A 103 -6.56 18.56 2.38
C ARG A 103 -6.39 17.05 2.24
N LEU A 104 -6.53 16.51 1.03
CA LEU A 104 -6.30 15.09 0.74
C LEU A 104 -4.81 14.75 0.57
N LEU A 105 -3.94 15.72 0.27
CA LEU A 105 -2.51 15.47 0.02
C LEU A 105 -1.79 14.78 1.21
N PRO A 106 -1.96 15.22 2.48
CA PRO A 106 -1.35 14.52 3.62
C PRO A 106 -1.85 13.08 3.77
N SER A 107 -3.09 12.80 3.37
CA SER A 107 -3.64 11.45 3.42
C SER A 107 -2.97 10.54 2.39
N LEU A 108 -2.67 11.05 1.19
CA LEU A 108 -1.97 10.32 0.13
C LEU A 108 -0.51 10.02 0.51
N GLU A 109 0.18 10.93 1.18
CA GLU A 109 1.54 10.69 1.67
C GLU A 109 1.64 9.50 2.63
N ARG A 110 0.60 9.26 3.44
CA ARG A 110 0.54 8.09 4.32
C ARG A 110 0.50 6.79 3.52
N TYR A 111 -0.28 6.75 2.45
CA TYR A 111 -0.36 5.59 1.56
C TYR A 111 0.93 5.40 0.76
N GLU A 112 1.58 6.48 0.33
CA GLU A 112 2.86 6.44 -0.37
C GLU A 112 3.98 5.85 0.51
N LYS A 113 4.08 6.32 1.76
CA LYS A 113 5.02 5.77 2.76
C LYS A 113 4.74 4.29 3.04
N ALA A 114 3.48 3.88 3.07
CA ALA A 114 3.11 2.47 3.27
C ALA A 114 3.48 1.59 2.05
N ALA A 115 3.28 2.08 0.83
CA ALA A 115 3.69 1.40 -0.40
C ALA A 115 5.22 1.23 -0.48
N LEU A 116 5.98 2.30 -0.22
CA LEU A 116 7.45 2.28 -0.14
C LEU A 116 7.96 1.29 0.92
N SER A 117 7.30 1.24 2.08
CA SER A 117 7.64 0.30 3.14
C SER A 117 7.43 -1.16 2.70
N ARG A 118 6.36 -1.46 1.96
CA ARG A 118 6.12 -2.78 1.38
C ARG A 118 7.18 -3.14 0.34
N GLN A 119 7.47 -2.22 -0.58
CA GLN A 119 8.49 -2.39 -1.61
C GLN A 119 9.86 -2.74 -1.01
N ARG A 120 10.31 -2.00 0.01
CA ARG A 120 11.57 -2.26 0.73
C ARG A 120 11.60 -3.64 1.39
N ARG A 121 10.46 -4.10 1.95
CA ARG A 121 10.35 -5.45 2.52
C ARG A 121 10.42 -6.53 1.45
N GLY A 122 9.75 -6.34 0.32
CA GLY A 122 9.81 -7.26 -0.84
C GLY A 122 11.25 -7.42 -1.34
N LEU A 123 11.94 -6.30 -1.61
CA LEU A 123 13.35 -6.31 -2.03
C LEU A 123 14.27 -7.01 -1.02
N LYS A 124 14.05 -6.80 0.28
CA LYS A 124 14.86 -7.47 1.32
C LYS A 124 14.64 -8.99 1.30
N ARG A 125 13.41 -9.46 1.10
CA ARG A 125 13.10 -10.89 0.97
C ARG A 125 13.73 -11.49 -0.27
N MET A 126 13.65 -10.80 -1.40
CA MET A 126 14.26 -11.23 -2.65
C MET A 126 15.79 -11.40 -2.51
N LYS A 127 16.48 -10.42 -1.90
CA LYS A 127 17.92 -10.49 -1.65
C LYS A 127 18.36 -11.58 -0.67
N LEU A 128 17.46 -12.03 0.23
CA LEU A 128 17.75 -13.09 1.20
C LEU A 128 17.59 -14.49 0.62
N ASN A 129 16.72 -14.65 -0.39
CA ASN A 129 16.43 -15.92 -1.05
C ASN A 129 17.36 -16.22 -2.24
N THR A 130 18.17 -15.25 -2.69
CA THR A 130 19.18 -15.41 -3.74
C THR A 130 20.57 -15.80 -3.21
N ARG A 131 20.67 -16.31 -1.98
CA ARG A 131 21.90 -16.85 -1.36
C ARG A 131 21.67 -18.31 -0.99
#